data_AF-A0A969C9E5-F1
#
_entry.id   AF-A0A969C9E5-F1
#
_cell.length_a   1.000
_cell.length_b   1.000
_cell.length_c   1.000
_cell.angle_alpha   90.00
_cell.angle_beta   90.00
_cell.angle_gamma   90.00
#
_symmetry.space_group_name_H-M   'P 1'
#
loop_
_entity.id
_entity.type
_entity.pdbx_description
1 polymer ?
#
loop_
_entity_poly.entity_id
_entity_poly.type
_entity_poly.pdbx_seq_one_letter_code
_entity_poly.pdbx_strand_id
1 'polypeptide(L)'
;MADELGLSPARILAAQANPLSASQGINFAIAGANTDDTNSNDDNPLKPAGSPALPGVATELGAYQSFINAAGPSATEDALYIYWAGANDYLGGGQTNPQIPLTNISNALNDLYASGARNFLVANLPDLGNIPLGQAIAPDALSALTAAHNQGLTTVLNQFELAHRDIQVVPFDVATVFTQVQQNPGAFGFTQADVPCFTLAQLADNTISDPATLAACGETSLFWDDLHPTTKGHQIIAAQALLALEASQPQPPQDGTGSGGSDRKFLGPGWICRASSSRSQSCLSSGLSFVAQRTFSTDFTVSLSCCLI
;
A
#
# COMPACT_ATOMS: atom_id res chain seq x y z
N MET A 1 -9.13 -2.09 -11.09
CA MET A 1 -8.07 -3.06 -10.71
C MET A 1 -8.62 -4.41 -10.25
N ALA A 2 -9.38 -4.56 -9.16
CA ALA A 2 -9.90 -5.88 -8.76
C ALA A 2 -10.79 -6.52 -9.85
N ASP A 3 -11.75 -5.76 -10.40
CA ASP A 3 -12.59 -6.20 -11.52
C ASP A 3 -11.79 -6.50 -12.80
N GLU A 4 -10.75 -5.71 -13.07
CA GLU A 4 -9.85 -5.90 -14.23
C GLU A 4 -8.99 -7.16 -14.11
N LEU A 5 -8.73 -7.60 -12.87
CA LEU A 5 -7.99 -8.81 -12.55
C LEU A 5 -8.91 -10.03 -12.31
N GLY A 6 -10.23 -9.86 -12.42
CA GLY A 6 -11.21 -10.91 -12.12
C GLY A 6 -11.21 -11.34 -10.64
N LEU A 7 -10.80 -10.44 -9.74
CA LEU A 7 -10.76 -10.65 -8.29
C LEU A 7 -11.97 -10.01 -7.63
N SER A 8 -12.56 -10.70 -6.66
CA SER A 8 -13.66 -10.23 -5.81
C SER A 8 -13.24 -10.34 -4.34
N PRO A 9 -12.32 -9.47 -3.86
CA PRO A 9 -11.89 -9.48 -2.47
C PRO A 9 -13.08 -9.15 -1.56
N ALA A 10 -13.20 -9.85 -0.44
CA ALA A 10 -14.24 -9.56 0.53
C ALA A 10 -13.81 -8.40 1.43
N ARG A 11 -14.68 -7.40 1.56
CA ARG A 11 -14.55 -6.36 2.59
C ARG A 11 -15.20 -6.87 3.87
N ILE A 12 -14.44 -6.93 4.97
CA ILE A 12 -15.01 -7.27 6.28
C ILE A 12 -15.16 -5.99 7.09
N LEU A 13 -16.34 -5.38 6.98
CA LEU A 13 -16.85 -4.44 7.97
C LEU A 13 -17.54 -5.28 9.04
N ALA A 14 -17.24 -5.04 10.32
CA ALA A 14 -17.82 -5.79 11.43
C ALA A 14 -19.33 -6.00 11.20
N ALA A 15 -19.72 -7.28 11.05
CA ALA A 15 -21.04 -7.79 10.73
C ALA A 15 -21.56 -7.54 9.29
N GLN A 16 -21.10 -8.33 8.30
CA GLN A 16 -21.98 -8.96 7.31
C GLN A 16 -21.30 -10.00 6.40
N ALA A 17 -22.07 -11.08 6.16
CA ALA A 17 -21.89 -12.20 5.24
C ALA A 17 -20.75 -13.20 5.53
N ASN A 18 -21.09 -14.48 5.33
CA ASN A 18 -20.30 -15.67 5.66
C ASN A 18 -18.83 -15.51 5.21
N PRO A 19 -17.88 -15.26 6.15
CA PRO A 19 -16.51 -14.86 5.80
C PRO A 19 -15.72 -15.92 5.02
N LEU A 20 -16.23 -17.15 5.04
CA LEU A 20 -15.65 -18.36 4.45
C LEU A 20 -15.75 -18.43 2.92
N SER A 21 -16.27 -17.41 2.25
CA SER A 21 -16.38 -17.38 0.77
C SER A 21 -15.29 -16.54 0.08
N ALA A 22 -14.47 -15.83 0.85
CA ALA A 22 -13.43 -14.94 0.33
C ALA A 22 -12.18 -15.73 -0.10
N SER A 23 -12.21 -16.31 -1.30
CA SER A 23 -11.08 -17.09 -1.86
C SER A 23 -10.03 -16.24 -2.60
N GLN A 24 -10.28 -14.94 -2.80
CA GLN A 24 -9.46 -14.05 -3.63
C GLN A 24 -8.83 -12.88 -2.84
N GLY A 25 -8.95 -12.93 -1.52
CA GLY A 25 -8.36 -11.99 -0.58
C GLY A 25 -9.39 -11.29 0.31
N ILE A 26 -8.93 -10.82 1.47
CA ILE A 26 -9.76 -10.13 2.46
C ILE A 26 -9.16 -8.75 2.70
N ASN A 27 -9.99 -7.72 2.70
CA ASN A 27 -9.58 -6.35 3.03
C ASN A 27 -10.28 -5.87 4.30
N PHE A 28 -9.47 -5.59 5.33
CA PHE A 28 -9.92 -5.04 6.61
C PHE A 28 -9.76 -3.52 6.72
N ALA A 29 -9.09 -2.88 5.78
CA ALA A 29 -8.69 -1.48 5.92
C ALA A 29 -9.86 -0.51 5.70
N ILE A 30 -9.91 0.49 6.57
CA ILE A 30 -10.95 1.50 6.63
C ILE A 30 -10.35 2.88 6.41
N ALA A 31 -11.04 3.61 5.54
CA ALA A 31 -10.77 5.00 5.23
C ALA A 31 -10.64 5.84 6.53
N GLY A 32 -9.54 6.59 6.66
CA GLY A 32 -9.27 7.47 7.81
C GLY A 32 -8.67 6.78 9.05
N ALA A 33 -8.49 5.45 9.04
CA ALA A 33 -7.96 4.74 10.19
C ALA A 33 -6.58 5.27 10.61
N ASN A 34 -6.45 5.65 11.89
CA ASN A 34 -5.16 5.88 12.52
C ASN A 34 -4.56 4.51 12.91
N THR A 35 -3.27 4.48 13.26
CA THR A 35 -2.62 3.23 13.69
C THR A 35 -3.18 2.68 15.02
N ASP A 36 -3.88 3.50 15.80
CA ASP A 36 -4.57 3.10 17.03
C ASP A 36 -6.03 2.66 16.77
N ASP A 37 -6.93 2.81 17.74
CA ASP A 37 -8.35 2.48 17.63
C ASP A 37 -9.21 3.63 17.09
N THR A 38 -8.63 4.81 16.86
CA THR A 38 -9.32 6.01 16.39
C THR A 38 -9.28 6.17 14.87
N ASN A 39 -10.17 7.00 14.34
CA ASN A 39 -10.26 7.26 12.91
C ASN A 39 -10.40 8.76 12.64
N SER A 40 -9.50 9.29 11.83
CA SER A 40 -9.44 10.71 11.46
C SER A 40 -10.67 11.20 10.67
N ASN A 41 -11.42 10.29 10.04
CA ASN A 41 -12.66 10.65 9.37
C ASN A 41 -13.84 10.84 10.34
N ASP A 42 -13.68 10.54 11.64
CA ASP A 42 -14.74 10.80 12.63
C ASP A 42 -14.97 12.30 12.87
N ASP A 43 -13.93 13.12 12.67
CA ASP A 43 -13.99 14.58 12.72
C ASP A 43 -14.25 15.22 11.35
N ASN A 44 -14.49 14.42 10.31
CA ASN A 44 -14.75 14.91 8.96
C ASN A 44 -16.13 15.59 8.90
N PRO A 45 -16.24 16.86 8.46
CA PRO A 45 -17.53 17.57 8.35
C PRO A 45 -18.50 16.93 7.34
N LEU A 46 -18.02 16.06 6.44
CA LEU A 46 -18.84 15.28 5.52
C LEU A 46 -19.45 14.02 6.15
N LYS A 47 -18.97 13.60 7.33
CA LYS A 47 -19.55 12.48 8.05
C LYS A 47 -20.94 12.86 8.58
N PRO A 48 -22.03 12.16 8.21
CA PRO A 48 -23.36 12.51 8.67
C PRO A 48 -23.46 12.49 10.19
N ALA A 49 -24.03 13.54 10.79
CA ALA A 49 -24.20 13.63 12.23
C ALA A 49 -24.95 12.41 12.79
N GLY A 50 -24.41 11.81 13.86
CA GLY A 50 -24.94 10.59 14.47
C GLY A 50 -24.48 9.28 13.83
N SER A 51 -23.63 9.31 12.81
CA SER A 51 -22.99 8.10 12.28
C SER A 51 -22.05 7.48 13.33
N PRO A 52 -21.98 6.13 13.42
CA PRO A 52 -21.05 5.45 14.33
C PRO A 52 -19.60 5.90 14.15
N ALA A 53 -18.79 5.76 15.20
CA ALA A 53 -17.34 5.92 15.10
C ALA A 53 -16.79 4.91 14.08
N LEU A 54 -15.90 5.38 13.21
CA LEU A 54 -15.18 4.54 12.28
C LEU A 54 -13.97 3.90 13.02
N PRO A 55 -13.61 2.66 12.69
CA PRO A 55 -12.50 1.97 13.35
C PRO A 55 -11.14 2.55 12.93
N GLY A 56 -10.20 2.59 13.87
CA GLY A 56 -8.75 2.58 13.58
C GLY A 56 -8.19 1.17 13.37
N VAL A 57 -6.92 1.08 13.00
CA VAL A 57 -6.23 -0.19 12.67
C VAL A 57 -6.28 -1.20 13.82
N ALA A 58 -6.22 -0.74 15.08
CA ALA A 58 -6.34 -1.65 16.22
C ALA A 58 -7.70 -2.37 16.26
N THR A 59 -8.77 -1.69 15.84
CA THR A 59 -10.11 -2.30 15.73
C THR A 59 -10.23 -3.21 14.51
N GLU A 60 -9.59 -2.85 13.38
CA GLU A 60 -9.49 -3.72 12.19
C GLU A 60 -8.79 -5.05 12.52
N LEU A 61 -7.75 -5.00 13.34
CA LEU A 61 -7.02 -6.18 13.80
C LEU A 61 -7.90 -7.08 14.70
N GLY A 62 -8.71 -6.49 15.58
CA GLY A 62 -9.70 -7.24 16.36
C GLY A 62 -10.76 -7.92 15.49
N ALA A 63 -11.15 -7.29 14.37
CA ALA A 63 -12.04 -7.90 13.39
C ALA A 63 -11.38 -9.08 12.66
N TYR A 64 -10.10 -8.96 12.30
CA TYR A 64 -9.31 -10.06 11.76
C TYR A 64 -9.18 -11.23 12.75
N GLN A 65 -8.87 -10.97 14.02
CA GLN A 65 -8.78 -12.00 15.06
C GLN A 65 -10.13 -12.72 15.26
N SER A 66 -11.24 -11.97 15.22
CA SER A 66 -12.59 -12.56 15.28
C SER A 66 -12.87 -13.44 14.07
N PHE A 67 -12.44 -13.02 12.88
CA PHE A 67 -12.55 -13.78 11.64
C PHE A 67 -11.78 -15.10 11.71
N ILE A 68 -10.49 -15.09 12.08
CA ILE A 68 -9.68 -16.32 12.13
C ILE A 68 -10.15 -17.28 13.23
N ASN A 69 -10.66 -16.76 14.35
CA ASN A 69 -11.23 -17.59 15.42
C ASN A 69 -12.48 -18.35 14.94
N ALA A 70 -13.26 -17.75 14.03
CA ALA A 70 -14.42 -18.38 13.43
C ALA A 70 -14.07 -19.34 12.27
N ALA A 71 -13.02 -19.04 11.49
CA ALA A 71 -12.63 -19.82 10.33
C ALA A 71 -11.72 -21.03 10.65
N GLY A 72 -11.04 -21.02 11.79
CA GLY A 72 -10.05 -22.03 12.18
C GLY A 72 -8.62 -21.67 11.72
N PRO A 73 -7.58 -22.28 12.32
CA PRO A 73 -6.17 -21.88 12.15
C PRO A 73 -5.54 -22.22 10.78
N SER A 74 -6.28 -22.79 9.83
CA SER A 74 -5.72 -23.34 8.59
C SER A 74 -5.59 -22.34 7.43
N ALA A 75 -5.48 -21.04 7.71
CA ALA A 75 -5.47 -19.99 6.67
C ALA A 75 -4.41 -18.89 6.86
N THR A 76 -3.45 -19.05 7.78
CA THR A 76 -2.62 -17.92 8.25
C THR A 76 -1.13 -18.01 7.90
N GLU A 77 -0.53 -19.19 7.77
CA GLU A 77 0.91 -19.28 7.52
C GLU A 77 1.29 -19.01 6.05
N ASP A 78 0.47 -19.43 5.08
CA ASP A 78 0.73 -19.22 3.64
C ASP A 78 0.22 -17.86 3.14
N ALA A 79 -0.54 -17.13 3.96
CA ALA A 79 -1.11 -15.86 3.57
C ALA A 79 -0.07 -14.74 3.55
N LEU A 80 -0.22 -13.82 2.60
CA LEU A 80 0.49 -12.54 2.61
C LEU A 80 -0.31 -11.50 3.39
N TYR A 81 0.31 -10.93 4.42
CA TYR A 81 -0.22 -9.84 5.24
C TYR A 81 0.35 -8.51 4.77
N ILE A 82 -0.47 -7.70 4.14
CA ILE A 82 -0.07 -6.35 3.73
C ILE A 82 -0.44 -5.38 4.85
N TYR A 83 0.51 -4.61 5.37
CA TYR A 83 0.26 -3.56 6.37
C TYR A 83 0.71 -2.21 5.81
N TRP A 84 -0.22 -1.25 5.74
CA TRP A 84 0.07 0.12 5.32
C TRP A 84 -0.84 1.13 6.03
N ALA A 85 -0.32 1.74 7.09
CA ALA A 85 -1.01 2.72 7.91
C ALA A 85 -0.01 3.74 8.51
N GLY A 86 -0.51 4.88 9.00
CA GLY A 86 0.30 5.93 9.62
C GLY A 86 0.11 7.33 9.03
N ALA A 87 -0.43 7.44 7.82
CA ALA A 87 -0.64 8.75 7.18
C ALA A 87 -1.69 9.59 7.94
N ASN A 88 -2.80 8.96 8.34
CA ASN A 88 -3.88 9.62 9.06
C ASN A 88 -3.43 10.13 10.43
N ASP A 89 -2.55 9.41 11.12
CA ASP A 89 -2.00 9.83 12.41
C ASP A 89 -1.39 11.23 12.31
N TYR A 90 -0.67 11.54 11.24
CA TYR A 90 -0.02 12.85 11.03
C TYR A 90 -0.93 13.90 10.39
N LEU A 91 -1.85 13.46 9.52
CA LEU A 91 -2.78 14.35 8.84
C LEU A 91 -3.97 14.70 9.75
N GLY A 92 -5.07 13.96 9.65
CA GLY A 92 -6.28 14.23 10.43
C GLY A 92 -6.11 14.02 11.94
N GLY A 93 -5.23 13.09 12.35
CA GLY A 93 -4.93 12.79 13.75
C GLY A 93 -4.01 13.78 14.44
N GLY A 94 -3.32 14.65 13.68
CA GLY A 94 -2.47 15.73 14.21
C GLY A 94 -1.30 15.28 15.09
N GLN A 95 -0.87 14.02 15.00
CA GLN A 95 0.25 13.49 15.75
C GLN A 95 1.55 14.18 15.35
N THR A 96 2.37 14.54 16.33
CA THR A 96 3.68 15.19 16.12
C THR A 96 4.85 14.35 16.63
N ASN A 97 4.58 13.24 17.31
CA ASN A 97 5.56 12.29 17.76
C ASN A 97 5.47 10.98 16.95
N PRO A 98 6.41 10.71 16.04
CA PRO A 98 6.42 9.48 15.24
C PRO A 98 6.50 8.19 16.05
N GLN A 99 6.99 8.24 17.29
CA GLN A 99 7.10 7.04 18.13
C GLN A 99 5.74 6.43 18.49
N ILE A 100 4.66 7.23 18.50
CA ILE A 100 3.31 6.73 18.79
C ILE A 100 2.83 5.78 17.69
N PRO A 101 2.71 6.20 16.41
CA PRO A 101 2.31 5.29 15.35
C PRO A 101 3.30 4.14 15.16
N LEU A 102 4.61 4.36 15.32
CA LEU A 102 5.60 3.27 15.23
C LEU A 102 5.42 2.20 16.30
N THR A 103 5.04 2.59 17.53
CA THR A 103 4.71 1.63 18.60
C THR A 103 3.46 0.84 18.25
N ASN A 104 2.43 1.51 17.74
CA ASN A 104 1.19 0.86 17.32
C ASN A 104 1.42 -0.14 16.18
N ILE A 105 2.24 0.24 15.18
CA ILE A 105 2.65 -0.66 14.08
C ILE A 105 3.39 -1.88 14.63
N SER A 106 4.36 -1.68 15.52
CA SER A 106 5.09 -2.79 16.16
C SER A 106 4.15 -3.74 16.89
N ASN A 107 3.19 -3.21 17.66
CA ASN A 107 2.19 -4.02 18.36
C ASN A 107 1.31 -4.81 17.37
N ALA A 108 0.80 -4.15 16.32
CA ALA A 108 -0.03 -4.79 15.31
C ALA A 108 0.69 -5.93 14.58
N LEU A 109 1.98 -5.76 14.25
CA LEU A 109 2.79 -6.83 13.65
C LEU A 109 2.97 -8.03 14.60
N ASN A 110 3.19 -7.78 15.89
CA ASN A 110 3.30 -8.84 16.89
C ASN A 110 1.96 -9.57 17.12
N ASP A 111 0.85 -8.85 17.12
CA ASP A 111 -0.48 -9.42 17.25
C ASP A 111 -0.88 -10.29 16.04
N LEU A 112 -0.51 -9.85 14.82
CA LEU A 112 -0.66 -10.65 13.60
C LEU A 112 0.19 -11.93 13.67
N TYR A 113 1.45 -11.81 14.08
CA TYR A 113 2.34 -12.96 14.27
C TYR A 113 1.78 -13.96 15.30
N ALA A 114 1.29 -13.46 16.44
CA ALA A 114 0.64 -14.27 17.47
C ALA A 114 -0.63 -14.96 16.96
N SER A 115 -1.27 -14.38 15.94
CA SER A 115 -2.42 -14.96 15.23
C SER A 115 -2.03 -15.90 14.08
N GLY A 116 -0.74 -16.24 13.93
CA GLY A 116 -0.23 -17.18 12.95
C GLY A 116 0.29 -16.58 11.64
N ALA A 117 0.31 -15.25 11.50
CA ALA A 117 0.86 -14.62 10.29
C ALA A 117 2.37 -14.87 10.18
N ARG A 118 2.84 -15.19 8.97
CA ARG A 118 4.27 -15.46 8.70
C ARG A 118 4.87 -14.64 7.56
N ASN A 119 4.07 -14.23 6.57
CA ASN A 119 4.56 -13.45 5.44
C ASN A 119 3.98 -12.03 5.48
N PHE A 120 4.84 -11.03 5.54
CA PHE A 120 4.45 -9.63 5.67
C PHE A 120 4.99 -8.80 4.50
N LEU A 121 4.15 -7.91 3.96
CA LEU A 121 4.57 -6.75 3.17
C LEU A 121 4.22 -5.50 3.98
N VAL A 122 5.23 -4.76 4.43
CA VAL A 122 5.00 -3.56 5.25
C VAL A 122 5.47 -2.34 4.50
N ALA A 123 4.53 -1.44 4.17
CA ALA A 123 4.80 -0.25 3.38
C ALA A 123 5.15 0.94 4.26
N ASN A 124 6.15 1.72 3.84
CA ASN A 124 6.42 3.01 4.43
C ASN A 124 5.44 4.09 3.91
N LEU A 125 5.54 5.32 4.40
CA LEU A 125 4.68 6.41 3.97
C LEU A 125 5.31 7.19 2.80
N PRO A 126 4.51 7.68 1.83
CA PRO A 126 5.00 8.72 0.94
C PRO A 126 5.42 9.97 1.74
N ASP A 127 6.19 10.85 1.12
CA ASP A 127 6.44 12.17 1.70
C ASP A 127 5.12 12.96 1.74
N LEU A 128 4.49 12.97 2.91
CA LEU A 128 3.22 13.66 3.13
C LEU A 128 3.35 15.18 3.05
N GLY A 129 4.55 15.75 3.11
CA GLY A 129 4.75 17.16 2.80
C GLY A 129 4.72 17.43 1.30
N ASN A 130 4.98 16.42 0.46
CA ASN A 130 5.04 16.53 -0.99
C ASN A 130 3.76 16.06 -1.72
N ILE A 131 2.70 15.73 -0.99
CA ILE A 131 1.35 15.53 -1.57
C ILE A 131 0.60 16.86 -1.62
N PRO A 132 -0.44 17.03 -2.46
CA PRO A 132 -1.13 18.31 -2.60
C PRO A 132 -1.69 18.87 -1.28
N LEU A 133 -2.32 18.04 -0.44
CA LEU A 133 -2.83 18.44 0.86
C LEU A 133 -1.70 18.91 1.78
N GLY A 134 -0.58 18.18 1.80
CA GLY A 134 0.60 18.51 2.59
C GLY A 134 1.18 19.87 2.24
N GLN A 135 1.31 20.14 0.93
CA GLN A 135 1.73 21.43 0.40
C GLN A 135 0.81 22.57 0.82
N ALA A 136 -0.50 22.31 0.93
CA ALA A 136 -1.47 23.31 1.34
C ALA A 136 -1.46 23.62 2.86
N ILE A 137 -1.00 22.70 3.71
CA ILE A 137 -1.10 22.84 5.17
C ILE A 137 0.24 23.09 5.87
N ALA A 138 1.20 22.15 5.76
CA ALA A 138 2.41 22.15 6.59
C ALA A 138 3.51 21.28 5.96
N PRO A 139 4.00 21.61 4.74
CA PRO A 139 4.87 20.74 3.96
C PRO A 139 6.13 20.33 4.72
N ASP A 140 6.89 21.29 5.24
CA ASP A 140 8.16 21.01 5.92
C ASP A 140 7.98 20.12 7.17
N ALA A 141 6.92 20.35 7.95
CA ALA A 141 6.63 19.59 9.15
C ALA A 141 6.22 18.14 8.81
N LEU A 142 5.38 17.96 7.79
CA LEU A 142 4.93 16.65 7.34
C LEU A 142 6.04 15.84 6.66
N SER A 143 6.90 16.49 5.87
CA SER A 143 8.11 15.83 5.33
C SER A 143 9.05 15.39 6.45
N ALA A 144 9.25 16.21 7.48
CA ALA A 144 10.07 15.83 8.64
C ALA A 144 9.46 14.66 9.43
N LEU A 145 8.15 14.68 9.68
CA LEU A 145 7.44 13.60 10.37
C LEU A 145 7.51 12.28 9.60
N THR A 146 7.29 12.33 8.29
CA THR A 146 7.31 11.12 7.44
C THR A 146 8.71 10.55 7.24
N ALA A 147 9.74 11.40 7.13
CA ALA A 147 11.12 10.94 7.13
C ALA A 147 11.47 10.21 8.45
N ALA A 148 11.09 10.79 9.58
CA ALA A 148 11.30 10.18 10.90
C ALA A 148 10.49 8.88 11.07
N HIS A 149 9.24 8.84 10.59
CA HIS A 149 8.43 7.64 10.55
C HIS A 149 9.11 6.53 9.74
N ASN A 150 9.50 6.80 8.50
CA ASN A 150 10.07 5.81 7.59
C ASN A 150 11.40 5.24 8.11
N GLN A 151 12.24 6.07 8.74
CA GLN A 151 13.45 5.62 9.42
C GLN A 151 13.12 4.73 10.64
N GLY A 152 12.16 5.16 11.46
CA GLY A 152 11.71 4.39 12.62
C GLY A 152 11.08 3.05 12.22
N LEU A 153 10.30 3.01 11.14
CA LEU A 153 9.68 1.80 10.62
C LEU A 153 10.75 0.78 10.21
N THR A 154 11.81 1.22 9.54
CA THR A 154 12.96 0.35 9.23
C THR A 154 13.53 -0.30 10.51
N THR A 155 13.60 0.46 11.60
CA THR A 155 14.06 -0.06 12.90
C THR A 155 13.08 -1.06 13.49
N VAL A 156 11.77 -0.77 13.44
CA VAL A 156 10.71 -1.69 13.89
C VAL A 156 10.76 -3.01 13.13
N LEU A 157 10.88 -2.98 11.80
CA LEU A 157 10.92 -4.19 10.98
C LEU A 157 12.17 -5.03 11.25
N ASN A 158 13.34 -4.40 11.36
CA ASN A 158 14.57 -5.11 11.73
C ASN A 158 14.45 -5.80 13.10
N GLN A 159 13.85 -5.13 14.09
CA GLN A 159 13.63 -5.71 15.42
C GLN A 159 12.61 -6.87 15.38
N PHE A 160 11.57 -6.73 14.58
CA PHE A 160 10.55 -7.75 14.39
C PHE A 160 11.13 -9.04 13.77
N GLU A 161 11.97 -8.93 12.73
CA GLU A 161 12.68 -10.06 12.13
C GLU A 161 13.75 -10.68 13.04
N LEU A 162 14.31 -9.91 13.97
CA LEU A 162 15.23 -10.44 14.99
C LEU A 162 14.46 -11.22 16.07
N ALA A 163 13.27 -10.75 16.45
CA ALA A 163 12.44 -11.37 17.47
C ALA A 163 11.76 -12.67 16.97
N HIS A 164 11.38 -12.71 15.70
CA HIS A 164 10.68 -13.84 15.09
C HIS A 164 11.48 -14.34 13.88
N ARG A 165 12.04 -15.56 13.97
CA ARG A 165 12.96 -16.10 12.95
C ARG A 165 12.27 -16.96 11.90
N ASP A 166 10.98 -17.22 12.09
CA ASP A 166 10.10 -18.02 11.23
C ASP A 166 9.21 -17.14 10.32
N ILE A 167 9.43 -15.83 10.28
CA ILE A 167 8.70 -14.90 9.42
C ILE A 167 9.53 -14.47 8.20
N GLN A 168 8.83 -13.98 7.17
CA GLN A 168 9.39 -13.21 6.07
C GLN A 168 8.78 -11.81 6.08
N VAL A 169 9.61 -10.77 6.12
CA VAL A 169 9.16 -9.37 6.02
C VAL A 169 9.71 -8.76 4.75
N VAL A 170 8.83 -8.20 3.93
CA VAL A 170 9.18 -7.47 2.72
C VAL A 170 8.88 -5.99 2.97
N PRO A 171 9.89 -5.16 3.28
CA PRO A 171 9.68 -3.72 3.36
C PRO A 171 9.37 -3.17 1.97
N PHE A 172 8.28 -2.39 1.85
CA PHE A 172 7.86 -1.76 0.60
C PHE A 172 8.06 -0.23 0.67
N ASP A 173 9.00 0.27 -0.12
CA ASP A 173 9.37 1.69 -0.15
C ASP A 173 8.48 2.51 -1.08
N VAL A 174 7.27 2.80 -0.60
CA VAL A 174 6.29 3.67 -1.27
C VAL A 174 6.82 5.10 -1.43
N ALA A 175 7.62 5.60 -0.49
CA ALA A 175 8.23 6.93 -0.57
C ALA A 175 9.04 7.12 -1.85
N THR A 176 9.88 6.13 -2.19
CA THR A 176 10.64 6.15 -3.44
C THR A 176 9.74 6.04 -4.67
N VAL A 177 8.66 5.23 -4.62
CA VAL A 177 7.70 5.13 -5.74
C VAL A 177 7.07 6.49 -6.04
N PHE A 178 6.54 7.18 -5.03
CA PHE A 178 5.96 8.51 -5.21
C PHE A 178 6.98 9.51 -5.73
N THR A 179 8.17 9.55 -5.12
CA THR A 179 9.26 10.45 -5.54
C THR A 179 9.61 10.27 -7.01
N GLN A 180 9.72 9.03 -7.50
CA GLN A 180 10.05 8.75 -8.89
C GLN A 180 8.94 9.20 -9.85
N VAL A 181 7.68 8.94 -9.50
CA VAL A 181 6.53 9.37 -10.32
C VAL A 181 6.45 10.89 -10.37
N GLN A 182 6.63 11.58 -9.24
CA GLN A 182 6.58 13.03 -9.16
C GLN A 182 7.73 13.72 -9.90
N GLN A 183 8.93 13.14 -9.87
CA GLN A 183 10.09 13.69 -10.59
C GLN A 183 10.03 13.43 -12.11
N ASN A 184 9.31 12.41 -12.56
CA ASN A 184 9.24 12.06 -13.98
C ASN A 184 7.85 11.51 -14.37
N PRO A 185 6.77 12.31 -14.27
CA PRO A 185 5.40 11.82 -14.49
C PRO A 185 5.21 11.18 -15.86
N GLY A 186 5.84 11.75 -16.89
CA GLY A 186 5.76 11.25 -18.26
C GLY A 186 6.28 9.82 -18.44
N ALA A 187 7.30 9.41 -17.67
CA ALA A 187 7.80 8.04 -17.70
C ALA A 187 6.81 7.02 -17.13
N PHE A 188 5.84 7.48 -16.33
CA PHE A 188 4.77 6.68 -15.76
C PHE A 188 3.41 6.93 -16.47
N GLY A 189 3.44 7.66 -17.58
CA GLY A 189 2.27 7.94 -18.39
C GLY A 189 1.34 9.02 -17.81
N PHE A 190 1.79 9.80 -16.83
CA PHE A 190 1.05 10.97 -16.32
C PHE A 190 1.50 12.25 -17.02
N THR A 191 0.59 13.21 -17.13
CA THR A 191 0.93 14.58 -17.54
C THR A 191 1.38 15.43 -16.36
N GLN A 192 0.87 15.14 -15.17
CA GLN A 192 1.20 15.83 -13.91
C GLN A 192 1.17 14.85 -12.74
N ALA A 193 1.93 15.13 -11.69
CA ALA A 193 1.98 14.26 -10.51
C ALA A 193 1.99 15.03 -9.18
N ASP A 194 1.69 16.31 -9.23
CA ASP A 194 1.65 17.27 -8.11
C ASP A 194 0.34 18.07 -8.07
N VAL A 195 -0.45 18.03 -9.14
CA VAL A 195 -1.74 18.71 -9.24
C VAL A 195 -2.88 17.69 -9.21
N PRO A 196 -3.75 17.72 -8.18
CA PRO A 196 -4.87 16.80 -8.11
C PRO A 196 -5.93 17.15 -9.14
N CYS A 197 -6.74 16.18 -9.55
CA CYS A 197 -7.86 16.49 -10.44
C CYS A 197 -8.97 17.28 -9.74
N PHE A 198 -9.19 16.96 -8.47
CA PHE A 198 -10.23 17.54 -7.63
C PHE A 198 -9.61 17.96 -6.30
N THR A 199 -10.18 18.96 -5.65
CA THR A 199 -9.85 19.24 -4.25
C THR A 199 -10.91 18.66 -3.34
N LEU A 200 -10.55 18.34 -2.10
CA LEU A 200 -11.49 17.91 -1.07
C LEU A 200 -12.59 18.95 -0.85
N ALA A 201 -12.26 20.24 -0.99
CA ALA A 201 -13.24 21.33 -0.93
C ALA A 201 -14.25 21.27 -2.10
N GLN A 202 -13.79 21.02 -3.34
CA GLN A 202 -14.69 20.88 -4.49
C GLN A 202 -15.64 19.68 -4.35
N LEU A 203 -15.14 18.58 -3.78
CA LEU A 203 -15.93 17.38 -3.48
C LEU A 203 -16.95 17.66 -2.37
N ALA A 204 -16.55 18.36 -1.29
CA ALA A 204 -17.43 18.74 -0.20
C ALA A 204 -18.58 19.65 -0.65
N ASP A 205 -18.30 20.60 -1.53
CA ASP A 205 -19.31 21.53 -2.05
C ASP A 205 -20.17 20.94 -3.18
N ASN A 206 -19.97 19.65 -3.53
CA ASN A 206 -20.63 18.95 -4.63
C ASN A 206 -20.58 19.73 -5.96
N THR A 207 -19.47 20.43 -6.19
CA THR A 207 -19.27 21.29 -7.38
C THR A 207 -18.83 20.50 -8.61
N ILE A 208 -18.45 19.23 -8.41
CA ILE A 208 -18.05 18.30 -9.47
C ILE A 208 -19.24 17.42 -9.80
N SER A 209 -19.85 17.64 -10.96
CA SER A 209 -21.04 16.89 -11.39
C SER A 209 -20.98 16.36 -12.81
N ASP A 210 -19.95 16.72 -13.59
CA ASP A 210 -19.78 16.27 -14.97
C ASP A 210 -19.09 14.89 -15.02
N PRO A 211 -19.76 13.83 -15.52
CA PRO A 211 -19.19 12.50 -15.64
C PRO A 211 -17.97 12.43 -16.58
N ALA A 212 -17.89 13.31 -17.58
CA ALA A 212 -16.74 13.33 -18.49
C ALA A 212 -15.47 13.83 -17.78
N THR A 213 -15.61 14.85 -16.93
CA THR A 213 -14.51 15.35 -16.08
C THR A 213 -14.03 14.28 -15.09
N LEU A 214 -14.96 13.54 -14.45
CA LEU A 214 -14.61 12.42 -13.56
C LEU A 214 -13.86 11.31 -14.30
N ALA A 215 -14.32 10.93 -15.49
CA ALA A 215 -13.68 9.88 -16.28
C ALA A 215 -12.29 10.28 -16.80
N ALA A 216 -12.10 11.55 -17.17
CA ALA A 216 -10.83 12.05 -17.71
C ALA A 216 -9.70 12.10 -16.67
N CYS A 217 -10.02 12.28 -15.39
CA CYS A 217 -9.03 12.45 -14.33
C CYS A 217 -8.12 11.23 -14.13
N GLY A 218 -8.68 10.02 -14.22
CA GLY A 218 -8.00 8.78 -13.82
C GLY A 218 -6.69 8.47 -14.58
N GLU A 219 -6.48 9.12 -15.72
CA GLU A 219 -5.38 8.81 -16.63
C GLU A 219 -4.25 9.85 -16.65
N THR A 220 -4.53 11.10 -16.23
CA THR A 220 -3.63 12.24 -16.48
C THR A 220 -2.85 12.68 -15.24
N SER A 221 -3.42 12.53 -14.04
CA SER A 221 -2.76 12.91 -12.78
C SER A 221 -2.42 11.71 -11.92
N LEU A 222 -1.32 11.80 -11.17
CA LEU A 222 -1.06 10.89 -10.04
C LEU A 222 -2.17 11.00 -9.00
N PHE A 223 -2.66 12.21 -8.72
CA PHE A 223 -3.59 12.48 -7.62
C PHE A 223 -5.02 12.68 -8.12
N TRP A 224 -5.95 11.88 -7.60
CA TRP A 224 -7.39 12.01 -7.82
C TRP A 224 -7.94 13.23 -7.08
N ASP A 225 -7.64 13.30 -5.79
CA ASP A 225 -7.92 14.45 -4.92
C ASP A 225 -6.64 14.95 -4.24
N ASP A 226 -6.74 15.87 -3.28
CA ASP A 226 -5.57 16.44 -2.60
C ASP A 226 -4.69 15.42 -1.85
N LEU A 227 -5.16 14.19 -1.68
CA LEU A 227 -4.57 13.16 -0.84
C LEU A 227 -4.32 11.85 -1.61
N HIS A 228 -5.29 11.44 -2.43
CA HIS A 228 -5.38 10.09 -2.97
C HIS A 228 -4.79 9.93 -4.35
N PRO A 229 -4.04 8.84 -4.62
CA PRO A 229 -3.67 8.47 -5.96
C PRO A 229 -4.90 8.12 -6.82
N THR A 230 -4.80 8.35 -8.12
CA THR A 230 -5.75 7.82 -9.11
C THR A 230 -5.65 6.30 -9.21
N THR A 231 -6.63 5.66 -9.87
CA THR A 231 -6.59 4.21 -10.15
C THR A 231 -5.28 3.80 -10.83
N LYS A 232 -4.78 4.61 -11.77
CA LYS A 232 -3.48 4.39 -12.41
C LYS A 232 -2.30 4.53 -11.44
N GLY A 233 -2.35 5.51 -10.53
CA GLY A 233 -1.38 5.64 -9.44
C GLY A 233 -1.34 4.38 -8.58
N HIS A 234 -2.51 3.86 -8.20
CA HIS A 234 -2.64 2.59 -7.48
C HIS A 234 -2.10 1.38 -8.27
N GLN A 235 -2.35 1.30 -9.57
CA GLN A 235 -1.78 0.23 -10.42
C GLN A 235 -0.25 0.25 -10.40
N ILE A 236 0.36 1.44 -10.43
CA ILE A 236 1.83 1.59 -10.30
C ILE A 236 2.30 1.11 -8.93
N ILE A 237 1.66 1.55 -7.84
CA ILE A 237 1.99 1.12 -6.48
C ILE A 237 1.90 -0.42 -6.36
N ALA A 238 0.83 -1.03 -6.85
CA ALA A 238 0.65 -2.47 -6.82
C ALA A 238 1.71 -3.21 -7.65
N ALA A 239 2.07 -2.70 -8.84
CA ALA A 239 3.12 -3.28 -9.65
C ALA A 239 4.49 -3.23 -8.95
N GLN A 240 4.80 -2.12 -8.26
CA GLN A 240 6.04 -2.00 -7.49
C GLN A 240 6.05 -2.91 -6.24
N ALA A 241 4.91 -3.08 -5.57
CA ALA A 241 4.77 -4.03 -4.47
C ALA A 241 5.02 -5.48 -4.94
N LEU A 242 4.47 -5.86 -6.11
CA LEU A 242 4.71 -7.17 -6.71
C LEU A 242 6.19 -7.39 -7.02
N LEU A 243 6.87 -6.40 -7.60
CA LEU A 243 8.31 -6.47 -7.86
C LEU A 243 9.13 -6.62 -6.57
N ALA A 244 8.73 -5.94 -5.49
CA ALA A 244 9.38 -6.08 -4.18
C ALA A 244 9.21 -7.51 -3.61
N LEU A 245 8.01 -8.10 -3.75
CA LEU A 245 7.74 -9.48 -3.37
C LEU A 245 8.55 -10.48 -4.20
N GLU A 246 8.64 -10.29 -5.52
CA GLU A 246 9.43 -11.18 -6.38
C GLU A 246 10.92 -11.11 -6.08
N ALA A 247 11.44 -9.92 -5.76
CA ALA A 247 12.85 -9.70 -5.43
C ALA A 247 13.26 -10.30 -4.07
N SER A 248 12.32 -10.47 -3.14
CA SER A 248 12.57 -11.04 -1.82
C SER A 248 12.53 -12.57 -1.78
N GLN A 249 12.08 -13.23 -2.86
CA GLN A 249 12.06 -14.68 -2.94
C GLN A 249 13.47 -15.27 -3.09
N PRO A 250 13.81 -16.38 -2.40
CA PRO A 250 15.05 -17.11 -2.63
C PRO A 250 15.17 -17.49 -4.11
N GLN A 251 16.27 -17.11 -4.77
CA GLN A 251 16.54 -17.54 -6.13
C GLN A 251 16.67 -19.08 -6.14
N PRO A 252 16.08 -19.78 -7.14
CA PRO A 252 16.38 -21.20 -7.34
C PRO A 252 17.90 -21.40 -7.45
N PRO A 253 18.44 -22.54 -6.98
CA PRO A 253 19.85 -22.85 -7.16
C PRO A 253 20.24 -22.64 -8.62
N GLN A 254 21.18 -21.72 -8.86
CA GLN A 254 21.76 -21.54 -10.18
C GLN A 254 22.55 -22.82 -10.47
N ASP A 255 22.09 -23.64 -11.42
CA ASP A 255 22.87 -24.77 -11.91
C ASP A 255 24.24 -24.25 -12.35
N GLY A 256 25.27 -24.65 -11.60
CA GLY A 256 26.59 -24.05 -11.66
C GLY A 256 27.24 -24.23 -13.03
N THR A 257 27.29 -23.16 -13.81
CA THR A 257 28.38 -22.90 -14.75
C THR A 257 28.57 -21.38 -14.90
N GLY A 258 29.62 -20.83 -14.28
CA GLY A 258 30.08 -19.47 -14.58
C GLY A 258 30.62 -18.67 -13.40
N SER A 259 31.92 -18.83 -13.16
CA SER A 259 32.75 -17.97 -12.30
C SER A 259 32.61 -16.49 -12.67
N GLY A 260 32.22 -15.65 -11.70
CA GLY A 260 32.27 -14.19 -11.81
C GLY A 260 31.60 -13.52 -10.63
N GLY A 261 32.32 -13.38 -9.52
CA GLY A 261 31.83 -12.66 -8.34
C GLY A 261 31.54 -11.20 -8.64
N SER A 262 30.37 -10.73 -8.22
CA SER A 262 30.11 -9.31 -8.02
C SER A 262 29.24 -9.17 -6.77
N ASP A 263 29.85 -8.63 -5.71
CA ASP A 263 29.15 -8.07 -4.56
C ASP A 263 28.02 -7.15 -5.06
N ARG A 264 26.77 -7.49 -4.76
CA ARG A 264 25.63 -6.61 -5.02
C ARG A 264 25.30 -5.85 -3.73
N LYS A 265 26.00 -4.74 -3.52
CA LYS A 265 25.50 -3.65 -2.68
C LYS A 265 24.28 -3.05 -3.35
N PHE A 266 23.25 -2.74 -2.56
CA PHE A 266 22.09 -1.94 -2.96
C PHE A 266 22.58 -0.64 -3.59
N LEU A 267 22.52 -0.59 -4.92
CA LEU A 267 22.62 0.60 -5.75
C LEU A 267 21.55 0.37 -6.81
N GLY A 268 20.51 1.22 -6.84
CA GLY A 268 19.53 1.22 -7.93
C GLY A 268 20.26 1.33 -9.28
N PRO A 269 19.70 0.83 -10.39
CA PRO A 269 18.71 1.64 -11.11
C PRO A 269 17.74 0.85 -12.02
N GLY A 270 16.69 1.53 -12.47
CA GLY A 270 16.13 1.34 -13.82
C GLY A 270 15.23 0.12 -14.05
N TRP A 271 14.13 0.38 -14.73
CA TRP A 271 13.29 -0.59 -15.41
C TRP A 271 14.06 -1.84 -15.86
N ILE A 272 13.68 -3.00 -15.32
CA ILE A 272 14.21 -4.29 -15.76
C ILE A 272 13.56 -4.63 -17.11
N CYS A 273 14.10 -4.07 -18.19
CA CYS A 273 14.10 -4.76 -19.47
C CYS A 273 15.19 -5.83 -19.39
N ARG A 274 14.81 -7.10 -19.26
CA ARG A 274 15.75 -8.23 -19.42
C ARG A 274 16.30 -8.20 -20.86
N ALA A 275 17.51 -7.69 -21.04
CA ALA A 275 18.29 -7.91 -22.25
C ALA A 275 18.81 -9.36 -22.24
N SER A 276 18.11 -10.27 -22.92
CA SER A 276 18.74 -11.52 -23.34
C SER A 276 19.61 -11.24 -24.57
N SER A 277 20.81 -11.79 -24.59
CA SER A 277 21.84 -11.52 -25.59
C SER A 277 21.40 -11.88 -27.01
N SER A 278 21.68 -10.96 -27.94
CA SER A 278 21.65 -11.07 -29.41
C SER A 278 20.31 -10.88 -30.15
N ARG A 279 19.96 -9.60 -30.44
CA ARG A 279 19.72 -9.00 -31.79
C ARG A 279 18.83 -7.75 -31.68
N SER A 280 19.36 -6.65 -32.24
CA SER A 280 18.71 -5.41 -32.73
C SER A 280 17.55 -4.78 -31.93
N GLN A 281 17.79 -3.54 -31.50
CA GLN A 281 16.80 -2.58 -31.01
C GLN A 281 15.70 -2.27 -32.05
N SER A 282 14.45 -2.35 -31.61
CA SER A 282 13.34 -1.55 -32.11
C SER A 282 12.26 -1.49 -31.03
N CYS A 283 12.23 -0.41 -30.25
CA CYS A 283 11.04 -0.05 -29.46
C CYS A 283 10.02 0.52 -30.45
N LEU A 284 9.16 -0.34 -30.98
CA LEU A 284 8.00 0.09 -31.77
C LEU A 284 6.78 0.17 -30.85
N SER A 285 6.12 1.32 -30.93
CA SER A 285 4.80 1.60 -30.41
C SER A 285 3.77 0.63 -31.01
N SER A 286 3.29 -0.33 -30.23
CA SER A 286 2.04 -1.02 -30.52
C SER A 286 1.55 -1.70 -29.26
N GLY A 287 0.37 -1.30 -28.78
CA GLY A 287 -0.29 -1.89 -27.64
C GLY A 287 -0.53 -3.38 -27.84
N LEU A 288 0.06 -4.18 -26.95
CA LEU A 288 -0.28 -5.58 -26.71
C LEU A 288 -0.03 -5.84 -25.22
N SER A 289 -1.11 -6.01 -24.47
CA SER A 289 -1.09 -6.44 -23.08
C SER A 289 -0.36 -7.77 -22.96
N PHE A 290 0.79 -7.79 -22.26
CA PHE A 290 1.38 -9.03 -21.77
C PHE A 290 1.00 -9.20 -20.31
N VAL A 291 -0.11 -9.90 -20.07
CA VAL A 291 -0.40 -10.51 -18.78
C VAL A 291 0.53 -11.71 -18.65
N ALA A 292 1.62 -11.56 -17.91
CA ALA A 292 2.43 -12.69 -17.49
C ALA A 292 1.69 -13.43 -16.37
N GLN A 293 0.76 -14.32 -16.73
CA GLN A 293 0.18 -15.30 -15.80
C GLN A 293 1.28 -16.31 -15.43
N ARG A 294 2.01 -16.05 -14.34
CA ARG A 294 2.49 -17.14 -13.48
C ARG A 294 1.39 -17.39 -12.46
N THR A 295 0.79 -18.57 -12.54
CA THR A 295 -0.09 -19.12 -11.51
C THR A 295 0.65 -19.14 -10.18
N PHE A 296 0.37 -18.17 -9.32
CA PHE A 296 0.48 -18.39 -7.88
C PHE A 296 -0.51 -19.50 -7.53
N SER A 297 -0.07 -20.45 -6.70
CA SER A 297 -0.98 -21.34 -6.00
C SER A 297 -2.05 -20.49 -5.32
N THR A 298 -3.30 -20.94 -5.34
CA THR A 298 -4.52 -20.23 -4.95
C THR A 298 -4.64 -20.01 -3.44
N ASP A 299 -3.62 -19.44 -2.81
CA ASP A 299 -3.52 -19.37 -1.36
C ASP A 299 -3.70 -17.92 -0.87
N PHE A 300 -4.59 -17.79 0.11
CA PHE A 300 -5.26 -16.60 0.60
C PHE A 300 -4.37 -15.36 0.74
N THR A 301 -4.80 -14.20 0.24
CA THR A 301 -4.19 -12.90 0.58
C THR A 301 -4.99 -12.22 1.68
N VAL A 302 -4.44 -12.08 2.89
CA VAL A 302 -5.07 -11.26 3.94
C VAL A 302 -4.48 -9.87 3.84
N SER A 303 -5.19 -8.98 3.17
CA SER A 303 -4.78 -7.60 3.02
C SER A 303 -5.30 -6.79 4.22
N LEU A 304 -4.41 -6.29 5.07
CA LEU A 304 -4.67 -5.07 5.85
C LEU A 304 -4.17 -3.87 5.01
N SER A 305 -4.62 -3.80 3.76
CA SER A 305 -4.23 -2.72 2.85
C SER A 305 -5.41 -1.80 2.58
N CYS A 306 -5.21 -0.55 2.98
CA CYS A 306 -5.95 0.66 2.62
C CYS A 306 -7.20 0.48 1.74
N CYS A 307 -8.37 0.76 2.32
CA CYS A 307 -9.13 1.86 1.73
C CYS A 307 -8.28 3.10 1.93
N LEU A 308 -7.59 3.53 0.88
CA LEU A 308 -6.98 4.85 0.85
C LEU A 308 -8.13 5.85 1.10
N ILE A 309 -8.05 6.42 2.32
CA ILE A 309 -8.77 7.44 3.12
C ILE A 309 -10.15 7.95 2.66
#